data_AF-C5FIP0-F1
#
_entry.id   AF-C5FIP0-F1
#
_cell.length_a   1.000
_cell.length_b   1.000
_cell.length_c   1.000
_cell.angle_alpha   90.00
_cell.angle_beta   90.00
_cell.angle_gamma   90.00
#
_symmetry.space_group_name_H-M   'P 1'
#
loop_
_entity.id
_entity.type
_entity.pdbx_description
1 polymer ?
#
loop_
_entity_poly.entity_id
_entity_poly.type
_entity_poly.pdbx_seq_one_letter_code
_entity_poly.pdbx_strand_id
1 'polypeptide(L)'
;MSPAPVVYSPVDELLKKCTGKQVNIPFMLSLFPGWHPRISPHYKASLETVDAWRQRWIDNSVSLSRNRKVNSSFLSSTIFPEAALEELKMMAIWNSWARRDRSNKT
;
A
#
# COMPACT_ATOMS: atom_id res chain seq x y z
N MET A 1 -13.68 -41.69 -17.97
CA MET A 1 -13.32 -40.38 -18.55
C MET A 1 -12.27 -39.76 -17.65
N SER A 2 -11.05 -39.52 -18.14
CA SER A 2 -10.04 -38.78 -17.37
C SER A 2 -10.38 -37.28 -17.38
N PRO A 3 -10.21 -36.57 -16.26
CA PRO A 3 -10.41 -35.13 -16.22
C PRO A 3 -9.40 -34.42 -17.12
N ALA A 4 -9.86 -33.34 -17.77
CA ALA A 4 -9.01 -32.50 -18.61
C ALA A 4 -7.89 -31.85 -17.78
N PRO A 5 -6.67 -31.70 -18.33
CA PRO A 5 -5.57 -31.08 -17.61
C PRO A 5 -5.91 -29.62 -17.26
N VAL A 6 -5.75 -29.27 -15.99
CA VAL A 6 -5.88 -27.89 -15.51
C VAL A 6 -4.69 -27.10 -16.00
N VAL A 7 -4.92 -26.16 -16.93
CA VAL A 7 -3.90 -25.21 -17.38
C VAL A 7 -3.83 -24.09 -16.36
N TYR A 8 -2.75 -24.04 -15.58
CA TYR A 8 -2.49 -22.96 -14.64
C TYR A 8 -1.93 -21.74 -15.38
N SER A 9 -2.34 -20.54 -14.96
CA SER A 9 -1.65 -19.35 -15.44
C SER A 9 -0.23 -19.31 -14.86
N PRO A 10 0.74 -18.64 -15.52
CA PRO A 10 2.08 -18.45 -14.96
C PRO A 10 2.08 -17.81 -13.56
N VAL A 11 1.06 -17.00 -13.25
CA VAL A 11 0.85 -16.41 -11.92
C VAL A 11 0.49 -17.48 -10.90
N ASP A 12 -0.40 -18.40 -11.23
CA ASP A 12 -0.83 -19.48 -10.34
C ASP A 12 0.32 -20.45 -10.04
N GLU A 13 1.15 -20.75 -11.05
CA GLU A 13 2.34 -21.58 -10.85
C GLU A 13 3.36 -20.92 -9.92
N LEU A 14 3.56 -19.60 -10.05
CA LEU A 14 4.44 -18.85 -9.16
C LEU A 14 3.87 -18.79 -7.74
N LEU A 15 2.58 -18.48 -7.59
CA LEU A 15 1.90 -18.47 -6.29
C LEU A 15 1.99 -19.82 -5.60
N LYS A 16 1.83 -20.92 -6.34
CA LYS A 16 1.97 -22.28 -5.81
C LYS A 16 3.38 -22.56 -5.27
N LYS A 17 4.43 -22.00 -5.91
CA LYS A 17 5.82 -22.13 -5.43
C LYS A 17 6.07 -21.31 -4.16
N CYS A 18 5.39 -20.18 -4.00
CA CYS A 18 5.57 -19.26 -2.87
C CYS A 18 4.65 -19.56 -1.67
N THR A 19 3.47 -20.13 -1.89
CA THR A 19 2.46 -20.37 -0.85
C THR A 19 2.93 -21.44 0.14
N GLY A 20 2.81 -21.15 1.43
CA GLY A 20 3.20 -22.07 2.52
C GLY A 20 4.72 -22.16 2.75
N LYS A 21 5.54 -21.39 2.01
CA LYS A 21 6.97 -21.28 2.29
C LYS A 21 7.20 -20.27 3.41
N GLN A 22 8.06 -20.65 4.37
CA GLN A 22 8.56 -19.72 5.35
C GLN A 22 9.69 -18.90 4.74
N VAL A 23 9.54 -17.57 4.76
CA VAL A 23 10.57 -16.64 4.32
C VAL A 23 11.12 -15.95 5.55
N ASN A 24 12.43 -16.02 5.76
CA ASN A 24 13.09 -15.24 6.80
C ASN A 24 13.37 -13.85 6.23
N ILE A 25 12.64 -12.85 6.72
CA ILE A 25 12.90 -11.46 6.39
C ILE A 25 14.03 -10.98 7.31
N PRO A 26 15.19 -10.57 6.78
CA PRO A 26 16.29 -10.10 7.60
C PRO A 26 15.88 -8.84 8.35
N PHE A 27 16.41 -8.68 9.56
CA PHE A 27 16.20 -7.47 10.33
C PHE A 27 16.83 -6.28 9.61
N MET A 28 16.02 -5.42 8.99
CA MET A 28 16.52 -4.37 8.10
C MET A 28 17.53 -3.42 8.78
N LEU A 29 17.42 -3.19 10.09
CA LEU A 29 18.39 -2.34 10.80
C LEU A 29 19.79 -2.96 10.88
N SER A 30 19.93 -4.30 10.84
CA SER A 30 21.25 -4.93 10.77
C SER A 30 21.90 -4.74 9.39
N LEU A 31 21.09 -4.60 8.34
CA LEU A 31 21.57 -4.34 6.97
C LEU A 31 21.90 -2.86 6.74
N PHE A 32 21.22 -1.96 7.45
CA PHE A 32 21.37 -0.52 7.31
C PHE A 32 21.58 0.17 8.67
N PRO A 33 22.77 0.04 9.29
CA PRO A 33 23.01 0.55 10.65
C PRO A 33 22.94 2.09 10.76
N GLY A 34 23.11 2.80 9.65
CA GLY A 34 22.91 4.26 9.60
C GLY A 34 21.46 4.68 9.33
N TRP A 35 20.55 3.73 9.12
CA TRP A 35 19.16 4.04 8.85
C TRP A 35 18.42 4.34 10.15
N HIS A 36 17.98 5.59 10.27
CA HIS A 36 17.19 6.09 11.39
C HIS A 36 15.77 6.36 10.88
N PRO A 37 14.85 5.39 10.95
CA PRO A 37 13.49 5.61 10.49
C PRO A 37 12.86 6.72 11.31
N ARG A 38 12.44 7.78 10.62
CA ARG A 38 11.71 8.91 11.21
C ARG A 38 10.30 8.92 10.64
N ILE A 39 9.36 9.36 11.46
CA ILE A 39 8.00 9.65 11.02
C ILE A 39 7.75 11.13 11.23
N SER A 40 7.18 11.79 10.22
CA SER A 40 6.80 13.19 10.35
C SER A 40 5.86 13.39 11.55
N PRO A 41 6.04 14.46 12.36
CA PRO A 41 5.10 14.81 13.43
C PRO A 41 3.69 15.11 12.89
N HIS A 42 3.56 15.41 11.61
CA HIS A 42 2.31 15.70 10.92
C HIS A 42 1.53 14.46 10.46
N TYR A 43 2.01 13.25 10.75
CA TYR A 43 1.39 12.00 10.29
C TYR A 43 -0.11 11.91 10.61
N LYS A 44 -0.51 12.19 11.87
CA LYS A 44 -1.92 12.09 12.29
C LYS A 44 -2.81 13.09 11.53
N ALA A 45 -2.37 14.34 11.42
CA ALA A 45 -3.11 15.37 10.70
C ALA A 45 -3.22 15.07 9.19
N SER A 46 -2.16 14.50 8.58
CA SER A 46 -2.22 14.00 7.20
C SER A 46 -3.20 12.83 7.07
N LEU A 47 -3.19 11.87 8.01
CA LEU A 47 -4.07 10.71 7.98
C LEU A 47 -5.55 11.10 8.01
N GLU A 48 -5.95 12.02 8.90
CA GLU A 48 -7.32 12.50 9.01
C GLU A 48 -7.80 13.16 7.71
N THR A 49 -6.98 14.05 7.15
CA THR A 49 -7.29 14.75 5.89
C THR A 49 -7.43 13.78 4.73
N VAL A 50 -6.53 12.81 4.64
CA VAL A 50 -6.52 11.83 3.55
C VAL A 50 -7.69 10.84 3.71
N ASP A 51 -8.09 10.47 4.94
CA ASP A 51 -9.27 9.62 5.13
C ASP A 51 -10.56 10.35 4.72
N ALA A 52 -10.70 11.62 5.07
CA ALA A 52 -11.83 12.44 4.60
C ALA A 52 -11.86 12.52 3.06
N TRP A 53 -10.70 12.70 2.42
CA TRP A 53 -10.59 12.65 0.97
C TRP A 53 -11.01 11.28 0.40
N ARG A 54 -10.54 10.16 0.99
CA ARG A 54 -10.88 8.81 0.53
C ARG A 54 -12.38 8.55 0.59
N GLN A 55 -13.02 8.93 1.70
CA GLN A 55 -14.47 8.76 1.88
C GLN A 55 -15.28 9.54 0.83
N ARG A 56 -14.76 10.69 0.38
CA ARG A 56 -15.41 11.54 -0.63
C ARG A 56 -15.21 11.05 -2.07
N TRP A 57 -14.06 10.44 -2.38
CA TRP A 57 -13.64 10.19 -3.76
C TRP A 57 -13.49 8.70 -4.14
N ILE A 58 -13.67 7.78 -3.20
CA ILE A 58 -13.63 6.33 -3.45
C ILE A 58 -14.99 5.73 -3.14
N ASP A 59 -15.81 5.57 -4.18
CA ASP A 59 -17.19 5.11 -4.04
C ASP A 59 -17.31 3.62 -3.70
N ASN A 60 -16.37 2.82 -4.20
CA ASN A 60 -16.39 1.37 -4.02
C ASN A 60 -15.80 0.99 -2.64
N SER A 61 -16.61 0.35 -1.80
CA SER A 61 -16.23 -0.03 -0.42
C SER A 61 -15.03 -0.99 -0.34
N VAL A 62 -14.89 -1.89 -1.31
CA VAL A 62 -13.74 -2.81 -1.40
C VAL A 62 -12.47 -2.03 -1.74
N SER A 63 -12.55 -1.11 -2.70
CA SER A 63 -11.46 -0.21 -3.08
C SER A 63 -11.07 0.71 -1.93
N LEU A 64 -12.05 1.26 -1.21
CA LEU A 64 -11.82 2.08 -0.02
C LEU A 64 -11.11 1.30 1.09
N SER A 65 -11.56 0.07 1.36
CA SER A 65 -10.92 -0.82 2.34
C SER A 65 -9.48 -1.16 1.95
N ARG A 66 -9.24 -1.52 0.67
CA ARG A 66 -7.88 -1.75 0.14
C ARG A 66 -7.02 -0.50 0.24
N ASN A 67 -7.56 0.67 -0.09
CA ASN A 67 -6.84 1.94 -0.04
C ASN A 67 -6.41 2.31 1.39
N ARG A 68 -7.29 2.12 2.37
CA ARG A 68 -6.99 2.34 3.79
C ARG A 68 -5.86 1.42 4.28
N LYS A 69 -5.84 0.16 3.85
CA LYS A 69 -4.76 -0.79 4.21
C LYS A 69 -3.37 -0.35 3.73
N VAL A 70 -3.29 0.36 2.61
CA VAL A 70 -2.00 0.89 2.11
C VAL A 70 -1.44 1.99 3.01
N ASN A 71 -2.31 2.73 3.70
CA ASN A 71 -1.96 3.85 4.58
C ASN A 71 -0.94 4.82 3.94
N SER A 72 -1.33 5.44 2.83
CA SER A 72 -0.48 6.39 2.08
C SER A 72 0.07 7.55 2.92
N SER A 73 -0.61 7.91 4.01
CA SER A 73 -0.13 8.94 4.95
C SER A 73 1.09 8.45 5.71
N PHE A 74 1.08 7.20 6.21
CA PHE A 74 2.24 6.60 6.86
C PHE A 74 3.43 6.48 5.90
N LEU A 75 3.18 6.06 4.66
CA LEU A 75 4.22 6.00 3.62
C LEU A 75 4.85 7.37 3.36
N SER A 76 4.02 8.40 3.14
CA SER A 76 4.52 9.75 2.84
C SER A 76 5.28 10.32 4.03
N SER A 77 4.80 10.10 5.26
CA SER A 77 5.44 10.58 6.49
C SER A 77 6.75 9.87 6.85
N THR A 78 6.97 8.64 6.34
CA THR A 78 8.23 7.91 6.55
C THR A 78 9.27 8.19 5.46
N ILE A 79 8.83 8.43 4.22
CA ILE A 79 9.72 8.82 3.11
C ILE A 79 10.15 10.29 3.24
N PHE A 80 9.24 11.18 3.63
CA PHE A 80 9.47 12.62 3.71
C PHE A 80 9.21 13.15 5.14
N PRO A 81 9.99 12.74 6.15
CA PRO A 81 9.70 13.07 7.55
C PRO A 81 9.75 14.57 7.86
N GLU A 82 10.50 15.34 7.08
CA GLU A 82 10.72 16.78 7.26
C GLU A 82 9.77 17.65 6.42
N ALA A 83 8.95 17.03 5.57
CA ALA A 83 8.01 17.76 4.71
C ALA A 83 6.90 18.43 5.54
N ALA A 84 6.43 19.57 5.03
CA ALA A 84 5.31 20.29 5.61
C ALA A 84 4.02 19.47 5.48
N LEU A 85 3.05 19.77 6.34
CA LEU A 85 1.76 19.06 6.35
C LEU A 85 1.07 19.04 4.98
N GLU A 86 1.09 20.14 4.23
CA GLU A 86 0.45 20.23 2.91
C GLU A 86 1.13 19.34 1.86
N GLU A 87 2.45 19.26 1.87
CA GLU A 87 3.22 18.38 0.98
C GLU A 87 2.93 16.90 1.29
N LEU A 88 2.84 16.55 2.57
CA LEU A 88 2.48 15.21 3.02
C LEU A 88 1.06 14.82 2.62
N LYS A 89 0.09 15.74 2.75
CA LYS A 89 -1.29 15.53 2.28
C LYS A 89 -1.31 15.30 0.77
N MET A 90 -0.62 16.13 0.00
CA MET A 90 -0.54 16.02 -1.46
C MET A 90 0.01 14.65 -1.88
N MET A 91 1.15 14.24 -1.31
CA MET A 91 1.77 12.95 -1.61
C MET A 91 0.91 11.76 -1.20
N ALA A 92 0.25 11.84 -0.04
CA ALA A 92 -0.62 10.79 0.44
C ALA A 92 -1.90 10.65 -0.41
N ILE A 93 -2.48 11.77 -0.86
CA ILE A 93 -3.61 11.79 -1.80
C ILE A 93 -3.19 11.22 -3.14
N TRP A 94 -2.06 11.67 -3.71
CA TRP A 94 -1.56 11.17 -4.98
C TRP A 94 -1.32 9.66 -4.95
N ASN A 95 -0.68 9.14 -3.90
CA ASN A 95 -0.47 7.71 -3.71
C ASN A 95 -1.80 6.94 -3.56
N SER A 96 -2.76 7.51 -2.83
CA SER A 96 -4.09 6.93 -2.67
C SER A 96 -4.83 6.89 -4.01
N TRP A 97 -4.70 7.92 -4.83
CA TRP A 97 -5.31 8.00 -6.16
C TRP A 97 -4.67 7.04 -7.16
N ALA A 98 -3.35 6.95 -7.21
CA ALA A 98 -2.63 6.06 -8.14
C ALA A 98 -2.98 4.57 -7.93
N ARG A 99 -3.36 4.21 -6.70
CA ARG A 99 -3.74 2.86 -6.29
C ARG A 99 -5.25 2.65 -6.23
N ARG A 100 -6.05 3.62 -6.70
CA ARG A 100 -7.49 3.40 -6.85
C ARG A 100 -7.70 2.33 -7.92
N ASP A 101 -8.53 1.35 -7.59
CA ASP A 101 -8.90 0.31 -8.54
C ASP A 101 -9.58 0.99 -9.75
N ARG A 102 -9.01 0.82 -10.95
CA ARG A 102 -9.57 1.40 -12.19
C ARG A 102 -10.59 0.48 -12.85
N SER A 103 -10.97 -0.61 -12.19
CA SER A 103 -11.85 -1.64 -12.74
C SER A 103 -13.28 -1.17 -13.07
N ASN A 104 -13.69 0.04 -12.67
CA ASN A 104 -14.92 0.67 -13.15
C ASN A 104 -14.71 1.52 -14.41
N LYS A 105 -14.18 0.91 -15.47
CA LYS A 105 -14.43 1.37 -16.85
C LYS A 105 -15.25 0.30 -17.56
N THR A 106 -16.55 0.30 -17.27
CA THR A 106 -17.61 -0.23 -18.14
C THR A 106 -18.42 0.95 -18.64
#